data_AF-Q0RXB8-F1
#
_entry.id   AF-Q0RXB8-F1
#
_cell.length_a   1.000
_cell.length_b   1.000
_cell.length_c   1.000
_cell.angle_alpha   90.00
_cell.angle_beta   90.00
_cell.angle_gamma   90.00
#
_symmetry.space_group_name_H-M   'P 1'
#
loop_
_entity.id
_entity.type
_entity.pdbx_description
1 polymer ?
#
loop_
_entity_poly.entity_id
_entity_poly.type
_entity_poly.pdbx_seq_one_letter_code
_entity_poly.pdbx_strand_id
1 'polypeptide(L)'
;MVGDRTPHDVQEAFVRGGCRTCRVLERDENIEFELLPWPDYLGKTPQARLDGMRHMTAATMTAENAGAIRDSVRPPLDTDRLGSPRPAPMY
;
A
#
# COMPACT_ATOMS: atom_id res chain seq x y z
N MET A 1 -7.79 7.71 10.93
CA MET A 1 -7.14 8.95 10.43
C MET A 1 -6.34 9.56 11.56
N VAL A 2 -5.11 9.99 11.28
CA VAL A 2 -4.32 10.84 12.17
C VAL A 2 -4.81 12.28 11.99
N GLY A 3 -5.07 12.98 13.09
CA GLY A 3 -5.61 14.35 13.10
C GLY A 3 -5.67 14.87 14.54
N ASP A 4 -6.37 15.99 14.77
CA ASP A 4 -6.28 16.80 16.00
C ASP A 4 -6.50 16.06 17.33
N ARG A 5 -7.23 14.94 17.32
CA ARG A 5 -7.46 14.09 18.52
C ARG A 5 -6.32 13.11 18.81
N THR A 6 -5.32 13.04 17.94
CA THR A 6 -4.19 12.10 18.04
C THR A 6 -3.09 12.72 18.88
N PRO A 7 -2.45 11.98 19.81
CA PRO A 7 -1.29 12.48 20.54
C PRO A 7 -0.23 13.11 19.61
N HIS A 8 0.34 14.24 20.02
CA HIS A 8 1.22 15.04 19.17
C HIS A 8 2.45 14.27 18.67
N ASP A 9 3.03 13.43 19.52
CA ASP A 9 4.14 12.54 19.18
C ASP A 9 3.79 11.58 18.03
N VAL A 10 2.57 11.05 18.02
CA VAL A 10 2.07 10.19 16.94
C VAL A 10 1.82 10.99 15.66
N GLN A 11 1.35 12.24 15.75
CA GLN A 11 1.22 13.13 14.60
C GLN A 11 2.59 13.42 13.96
N GLU A 12 3.59 13.76 14.77
CA GLU A 12 4.96 14.00 14.31
C GLU A 12 5.56 12.75 13.67
N ALA A 13 5.31 11.57 14.26
CA ALA A 13 5.75 10.31 13.68
C ALA A 13 5.11 10.05 12.32
N PHE A 14 3.82 10.34 12.13
CA PHE A 14 3.12 10.18 10.86
C PHE A 14 3.70 11.10 9.77
N VAL A 15 3.88 12.39 10.07
CA VAL A 15 4.37 13.39 9.10
C VAL A 15 5.84 13.15 8.74
N ARG A 16 6.69 12.84 9.74
CA ARG A 16 8.14 12.74 9.54
C ARG A 16 8.63 11.32 9.27
N GLY A 17 7.80 10.32 9.51
CA GLY A 17 8.15 8.91 9.39
C GLY A 17 8.14 8.39 7.96
N GLY A 18 7.33 8.99 7.07
CA GLY A 18 7.03 8.44 5.74
C GLY A 18 8.26 8.00 4.94
N CYS A 19 9.28 8.86 4.81
CA CYS A 19 10.50 8.52 4.07
C CYS A 19 11.26 7.32 4.67
N ARG A 20 11.32 7.20 6.00
CA ARG A 20 11.94 6.03 6.65
C ARG A 20 11.12 4.78 6.40
N THR A 21 9.80 4.87 6.48
CA THR A 21 8.90 3.75 6.19
C THR A 21 9.07 3.27 4.75
N CYS A 22 9.07 4.16 3.76
CA CYS A 22 9.33 3.80 2.36
C CYS A 22 10.65 3.04 2.20
N ARG A 23 11.74 3.54 2.79
CA ARG A 23 13.06 2.88 2.72
C ARG A 23 13.10 1.48 3.37
N VAL A 24 12.28 1.25 4.39
CA VAL A 24 12.17 -0.08 5.01
C VAL A 24 11.42 -1.02 4.09
N LEU A 25 10.27 -0.57 3.55
CA LEU A 25 9.44 -1.38 2.65
C LEU A 25 10.15 -1.71 1.33
N GLU A 26 10.86 -0.75 0.74
CA GLU A 26 11.63 -0.94 -0.51
C GLU A 26 12.83 -1.90 -0.38
N ARG A 27 13.24 -2.25 0.85
CA ARG A 27 14.32 -3.20 1.13
C ARG A 27 13.81 -4.61 1.45
N ASP A 28 12.50 -4.78 1.62
CA ASP A 28 11.92 -6.07 1.94
C ASP A 28 11.80 -6.91 0.65
N GLU A 29 12.53 -8.02 0.60
CA GLU A 29 12.54 -8.93 -0.56
C GLU A 29 11.19 -9.67 -0.75
N ASN A 30 10.32 -9.64 0.25
CA ASN A 30 8.98 -10.24 0.17
C ASN A 30 7.94 -9.28 -0.41
N ILE A 31 8.31 -8.02 -0.69
CA ILE A 31 7.40 -7.02 -1.23
C ILE A 31 7.85 -6.64 -2.64
N GLU A 32 7.11 -7.09 -3.63
CA GLU A 32 7.23 -6.60 -4.99
C GLU A 32 6.41 -5.32 -5.18
N PHE A 33 6.96 -4.36 -5.92
CA PHE A 33 6.31 -3.08 -6.21
C PHE A 33 6.09 -2.88 -7.70
N GLU A 34 4.89 -2.44 -8.06
CA GLU A 34 4.52 -2.05 -9.42
C GLU A 34 4.50 -0.52 -9.54
N LEU A 35 5.07 0.00 -10.64
CA LEU A 35 5.00 1.42 -10.98
C LEU A 35 3.79 1.69 -11.88
N LEU A 36 3.03 2.74 -11.56
CA LEU A 36 1.82 3.15 -12.26
C LEU A 36 2.00 4.56 -12.86
N PRO A 37 1.34 4.84 -14.00
CA PRO A 37 1.48 6.11 -14.70
C PRO A 37 0.84 7.23 -13.89
N TRP A 38 1.69 8.05 -13.28
CA TRP A 38 1.28 9.27 -12.59
C TRP A 38 2.37 10.32 -12.73
N PRO A 39 2.02 11.56 -13.10
CA PRO A 39 3.01 12.64 -13.24
C PRO A 39 3.61 13.00 -11.87
N ASP A 40 4.90 13.31 -11.86
CA ASP A 40 5.52 13.93 -10.70
C ASP A 40 5.31 15.45 -10.76
N TYR A 41 4.66 16.00 -9.73
CA TYR A 41 4.37 17.43 -9.64
C TYR A 41 5.56 18.28 -9.17
N LEU A 42 6.67 17.65 -8.74
CA LEU A 42 7.86 18.35 -8.28
C LEU A 42 8.76 18.84 -9.43
N GLY A 43 8.45 18.50 -10.69
CA GLY A 43 9.16 19.02 -11.86
C GLY A 43 10.66 18.73 -11.82
N LYS A 44 11.50 19.76 -11.72
CA LYS A 44 12.97 19.64 -11.74
C LYS A 44 13.63 19.58 -10.36
N THR A 45 12.85 19.49 -9.28
CA THR A 45 13.40 19.37 -7.92
C THR A 45 14.24 18.09 -7.81
N PRO A 46 15.32 18.09 -7.00
CA PRO A 46 16.05 16.86 -6.72
C PRO A 46 15.11 15.73 -6.26
N GLN A 47 15.30 14.53 -6.80
CA GLN A 47 14.47 13.32 -6.56
C GLN A 47 13.10 13.30 -7.25
N ALA A 48 12.76 14.30 -8.07
CA ALA A 48 11.59 14.24 -8.93
C ALA A 48 11.75 13.14 -10.01
N ARG A 49 10.66 12.43 -10.31
CA ARG A 49 10.61 11.44 -11.39
C ARG A 49 10.01 12.04 -12.65
N LEU A 50 10.82 12.18 -13.69
CA LEU A 50 10.42 12.78 -14.96
C LEU A 50 9.93 11.75 -16.00
N ASP A 51 9.89 10.47 -15.64
CA ASP A 51 9.44 9.37 -16.50
C ASP A 51 7.91 9.18 -16.54
N GLY A 52 7.17 9.97 -15.75
CA GLY A 52 5.71 9.86 -15.65
C GLY A 52 5.23 8.64 -14.85
N MET A 53 6.11 7.93 -14.15
CA MET A 53 5.81 6.71 -13.39
C MET A 53 5.99 6.95 -11.89
N ARG A 54 5.31 7.96 -11.33
CA ARG A 54 5.51 8.38 -9.93
C ARG A 54 4.75 7.54 -8.91
N HIS A 55 3.63 6.94 -9.29
CA HIS A 55 2.83 6.12 -8.39
C HIS A 55 3.44 4.73 -8.28
N MET A 56 3.52 4.21 -7.05
CA MET A 56 3.98 2.86 -6.74
C MET A 56 2.96 2.19 -5.81
N THR A 57 2.67 0.91 -6.06
CA THR A 57 1.84 0.07 -5.19
C THR A 57 2.53 -1.27 -4.96
N ALA A 58 2.20 -1.96 -3.87
CA ALA A 58 2.56 -3.37 -3.73
C ALA A 58 1.87 -4.16 -4.86
N ALA A 59 2.60 -5.09 -5.46
CA ALA A 59 2.09 -5.98 -6.48
C ALA A 59 0.94 -6.82 -5.93
N THR A 60 -0.05 -7.11 -6.78
CA THR A 60 -1.20 -7.90 -6.36
C THR A 60 -0.84 -9.38 -6.27
N MET A 61 -1.33 -10.06 -5.22
CA MET A 61 -1.22 -11.51 -5.08
C MET A 61 -2.55 -12.17 -5.42
N THR A 62 -2.52 -13.20 -6.29
CA THR A 62 -3.72 -13.97 -6.62
C THR A 62 -4.20 -14.80 -5.44
N ALA A 63 -5.48 -15.17 -5.42
CA ALA A 63 -6.02 -16.04 -4.38
C ALA A 63 -5.40 -17.45 -4.41
N GLU A 64 -4.93 -17.91 -5.57
CA GLU A 64 -4.19 -19.17 -5.73
C GLU A 64 -2.80 -19.07 -5.08
N ASN A 65 -2.05 -18.00 -5.36
CA ASN A 65 -0.73 -17.77 -4.76
C ASN A 65 -0.82 -17.58 -3.23
N ALA A 66 -1.93 -17.02 -2.74
CA ALA A 66 -2.17 -16.90 -1.31
C ALA A 66 -2.29 -18.26 -0.61
N GLY A 67 -2.73 -19.32 -1.31
CA GLY A 67 -2.85 -20.68 -0.77
C GLY A 67 -3.48 -20.72 0.63
N ALA A 68 -2.75 -21.33 1.58
CA ALA A 68 -3.22 -21.53 2.95
C ALA A 68 -3.43 -20.23 3.75
N ILE A 69 -2.74 -19.12 3.41
CA ILE A 69 -2.89 -17.86 4.15
C ILE A 69 -4.10 -17.04 3.70
N ARG A 70 -4.80 -17.46 2.62
CA ARG A 70 -6.00 -16.79 2.11
C ARG A 70 -7.01 -16.50 3.22
N ASP A 71 -7.26 -17.46 4.10
CA ASP A 71 -8.28 -17.36 5.15
C ASP A 71 -7.82 -16.51 6.35
N SER A 72 -6.53 -16.17 6.42
CA SER A 72 -6.00 -15.18 7.38
C SER A 72 -6.09 -13.74 6.86
N VAL A 73 -6.29 -13.55 5.54
CA VAL A 73 -6.46 -12.23 4.94
C VAL A 73 -7.91 -11.77 5.12
N ARG A 74 -8.09 -10.53 5.61
CA ARG A 74 -9.40 -9.89 5.72
C ARG A 74 -10.15 -9.97 4.38
N PRO A 75 -11.40 -10.48 4.35
CA PRO A 75 -12.12 -10.66 3.10
C PRO A 75 -12.64 -9.31 2.56
N PRO A 76 -13.22 -9.30 1.34
CA PRO A 76 -13.87 -8.10 0.80
C PRO A 76 -14.94 -7.54 1.74
N LEU A 77 -15.22 -6.25 1.59
CA LEU A 77 -16.06 -5.49 2.51
C LEU A 77 -17.44 -6.13 2.75
N ASP A 78 -18.06 -6.68 1.71
CA ASP A 78 -19.37 -7.32 1.79
C ASP A 78 -19.34 -8.60 2.62
N THR A 79 -18.29 -9.42 2.46
CA THR A 79 -18.10 -10.60 3.31
C THR A 79 -17.86 -10.20 4.76
N ASP A 80 -16.98 -9.22 4.98
CA ASP A 80 -16.59 -8.77 6.32
C ASP A 80 -17.73 -8.08 7.08
N ARG A 81 -18.55 -7.29 6.39
CA ARG A 81 -19.58 -6.45 7.03
C ARG A 81 -21.01 -6.99 6.90
N LEU A 82 -21.32 -7.71 5.82
CA LEU A 82 -22.68 -8.17 5.51
C LEU A 82 -22.82 -9.70 5.60
N GLY A 83 -21.71 -10.43 5.81
CA GLY A 83 -21.72 -11.90 5.88
C GLY A 83 -21.90 -12.59 4.52
N SER A 84 -21.74 -11.85 3.41
CA SER A 84 -21.81 -12.44 2.07
C SER A 84 -20.73 -13.51 1.88
N PRO A 85 -21.02 -14.63 1.19
CA PRO A 85 -19.99 -15.63 0.90
C PRO A 85 -18.76 -15.01 0.25
N ARG A 86 -17.56 -15.46 0.64
CA ARG A 86 -16.32 -14.97 0.03
C ARG A 86 -16.28 -15.36 -1.46
N PRO A 87 -15.92 -14.45 -2.37
CA PRO A 87 -15.82 -14.77 -3.79
C PRO A 87 -14.87 -15.96 -4.05
N ALA A 88 -15.22 -16.76 -5.05
CA ALA A 88 -14.30 -17.73 -5.61
C ALA A 88 -13.07 -17.01 -6.21
N PRO A 89 -11.89 -17.66 -6.27
CA PRO A 89 -10.74 -17.11 -6.99
C PRO A 89 -11.14 -16.69 -8.41
N MET A 90 -10.81 -15.45 -8.79
CA MET A 90 -10.78 -15.06 -10.21
C MET A 90 -9.53 -15.69 -10.84
N TYR A 91 -9.69 -16.22 -12.05
CA TYR A 91 -8.66 -16.90 -12.84
C TYR A 91 -7.46 -16.01 -13.17
#